data_AF-A0AAD3TM16-F1
#
_entry.id   AF-A0AAD3TM16-F1
#
_cell.length_a   1.000
_cell.length_b   1.000
_cell.length_c   1.000
_cell.angle_alpha   90.00
_cell.angle_beta   90.00
_cell.angle_gamma   90.00
#
_symmetry.space_group_name_H-M   'P 1'
#
loop_
_entity.id
_entity.type
_entity.pdbx_description
1 polymer ?
#
loop_
_entity_poly.entity_id
_entity_poly.type
_entity_poly.pdbx_seq_one_letter_code
_entity_poly.pdbx_strand_id
1 'polypeptide(L)' 'MQVAYHTPPRFPLDVIENIRAGASLLFQRLGLSDFAPIDGWYLPPSACISSSGEKFGRTNSDIVLFTDINLISGME' A
#
# COMPACT_ATOMS: atom_id res chain seq x y z
N MET A 1 18.42 10.51 13.96
CA MET A 1 18.32 9.54 12.84
C MET A 1 17.87 10.29 11.61
N GLN A 2 18.50 10.09 10.47
CA GLN A 2 18.11 10.72 9.21
C GLN A 2 17.18 9.76 8.44
N VAL A 3 16.07 10.28 7.93
CA VAL A 3 15.17 9.52 7.06
C VAL A 3 15.89 9.30 5.72
N ALA A 4 15.91 8.05 5.25
CA ALA A 4 16.48 7.69 3.95
C ALA A 4 15.35 7.48 2.93
N TYR A 5 15.52 8.05 1.75
CA TYR A 5 14.64 7.83 0.62
C TYR A 5 15.26 6.80 -0.34
N HIS A 6 14.46 5.82 -0.76
CA HIS A 6 14.91 4.74 -1.65
C HIS A 6 13.96 4.59 -2.84
N THR A 7 14.53 4.67 -4.05
CA THR A 7 13.86 4.31 -5.30
C THR A 7 14.87 3.54 -6.16
N PRO A 8 14.66 2.25 -6.46
CA PRO A 8 13.50 1.43 -6.09
C PRO A 8 13.41 1.13 -4.57
N PRO A 9 12.22 0.76 -4.06
CA PRO A 9 12.06 0.34 -2.67
C PRO A 9 12.87 -0.92 -2.38
N ARG A 10 13.39 -1.03 -1.16
CA ARG A 10 14.24 -2.15 -0.70
C ARG A 10 13.44 -3.18 0.12
N PHE A 11 12.23 -3.49 -0.32
CA PHE A 11 11.41 -4.53 0.31
C PHE A 11 11.67 -5.90 -0.32
N PRO A 12 11.37 -7.00 0.40
CA PRO A 12 11.28 -8.33 -0.20
C PRO A 12 10.33 -8.37 -1.40
N LEU A 13 10.59 -9.26 -2.36
CA LEU A 13 9.80 -9.33 -3.60
C LEU A 13 8.33 -9.64 -3.34
N ASP A 14 8.03 -10.55 -2.43
CA ASP A 14 6.67 -10.91 -2.02
C ASP A 14 5.91 -9.72 -1.42
N VAL A 15 6.61 -8.85 -0.68
CA VAL A 15 6.05 -7.60 -0.15
C VAL A 15 5.76 -6.61 -1.27
N ILE A 16 6.67 -6.45 -2.24
CA ILE A 16 6.46 -5.59 -3.41
C ILE A 16 5.25 -6.07 -4.22
N GLU A 17 5.13 -7.38 -4.44
CA GLU A 17 3.99 -7.98 -5.14
C GLU A 17 2.68 -7.75 -4.39
N ASN A 18 2.67 -7.91 -3.06
CA ASN A 18 1.49 -7.64 -2.24
C ASN A 18 1.09 -6.16 -2.27
N ILE A 19 2.05 -5.23 -2.20
CA ILE A 19 1.79 -3.78 -2.34
C ILE A 19 1.14 -3.49 -3.70
N ARG A 20 1.68 -4.05 -4.79
CA ARG A 20 1.15 -3.84 -6.14
C ARG A 20 -0.26 -4.41 -6.30
N ALA A 21 -0.45 -5.66 -5.91
CA ALA A 21 -1.76 -6.31 -5.97
C ALA A 21 -2.80 -5.55 -5.12
N GLY A 22 -2.38 -5.06 -3.95
CA GLY A 22 -3.21 -4.26 -3.07
C GLY A 22 -3.57 -2.91 -3.69
N ALA A 23 -2.59 -2.16 -4.19
CA ALA A 23 -2.82 -0.90 -4.88
C ALA A 23 -3.78 -1.08 -6.07
N SER A 24 -3.59 -2.11 -6.89
CA SER A 24 -4.48 -2.41 -8.03
C SER A 24 -5.91 -2.73 -7.62
N LEU A 25 -6.13 -3.54 -6.57
CA LEU A 25 -7.49 -3.84 -6.09
C LEU A 25 -8.16 -2.59 -5.52
N LEU A 26 -7.43 -1.77 -4.76
CA LEU A 26 -7.95 -0.53 -4.19
C LEU A 26 -8.34 0.46 -5.29
N PHE A 27 -7.48 0.63 -6.30
CA PHE A 27 -7.72 1.46 -7.47
C PHE A 27 -9.02 1.06 -8.19
N GLN A 28 -9.23 -0.23 -8.42
CA GLN A 28 -10.46 -0.76 -9.03
C GLN A 28 -11.70 -0.56 -8.14
N ARG A 29 -11.61 -0.86 -6.84
CA ARG A 29 -12.75 -0.75 -5.90
C ARG A 29 -13.20 0.70 -5.71
N LEU A 30 -12.28 1.65 -5.79
CA LEU A 30 -12.57 3.09 -5.70
C LEU A 30 -13.01 3.68 -7.04
N GLY A 31 -13.03 2.91 -8.12
CA GLY A 31 -13.44 3.39 -9.45
C GLY A 31 -12.50 4.44 -10.03
N LEU A 32 -11.21 4.40 -9.67
CA LEU A 32 -10.22 5.35 -10.17
C LEU A 32 -9.88 5.04 -11.63
N SER A 33 -9.50 6.08 -12.39
CA SER A 33 -9.03 5.98 -13.78
C SER A 33 -7.63 6.55 -13.93
N ASP A 34 -6.96 6.18 -15.02
CA ASP A 34 -5.65 6.67 -15.44
C ASP A 34 -4.52 6.38 -14.44
N PHE A 35 -4.31 7.25 -13.46
CA PHE A 35 -3.26 7.11 -12.47
C PHE A 35 -3.67 7.73 -11.13
N ALA A 36 -3.33 7.06 -10.04
CA ALA A 36 -3.48 7.59 -8.70
C ALA A 36 -2.29 7.11 -7.85
N PRO A 37 -1.46 8.02 -7.32
CA PRO A 37 -0.50 7.65 -6.29
C PRO A 37 -1.24 7.21 -5.03
N ILE A 38 -0.84 6.06 -4.49
CA ILE A 38 -1.39 5.47 -3.27
C ILE A 38 -0.25 5.42 -2.25
N ASP A 39 -0.46 6.06 -1.11
CA ASP A 39 0.49 6.12 -0.01
C ASP A 39 0.12 5.11 1.09
N GLY A 40 1.13 4.63 1.81
CA GLY A 40 0.92 3.64 2.85
C GLY A 40 2.14 3.32 3.70
N TRP A 41 1.94 2.40 4.62
CA TRP A 41 2.92 1.91 5.58
C TRP A 41 3.16 0.41 5.41
N TYR A 42 4.40 0.01 5.59
CA TYR A 42 4.77 -1.39 5.79
C TYR A 42 5.17 -1.57 7.25
N LEU A 43 4.39 -2.37 7.98
CA LEU A 43 4.46 -2.48 9.43
C LEU A 43 4.78 -3.91 9.86
N PRO A 44 5.56 -4.07 10.94
CA PRO A 44 5.82 -5.39 11.52
C PRO A 44 4.52 -6.00 12.08
N PRO A 45 4.47 -7.33 12.27
CA PRO A 45 3.25 -8.03 12.68
C PRO A 45 2.83 -7.70 14.13
N SER A 46 3.77 -7.18 14.92
CA SER A 46 3.53 -6.70 16.29
C SER A 46 2.83 -5.35 16.35
N ALA A 47 2.66 -4.66 15.22
CA ALA A 47 1.83 -3.47 15.16
C ALA A 47 0.38 -3.89 15.47
N CYS A 48 -0.13 -3.51 16.64
CA CYS A 48 -1.52 -3.74 17.03
C CYS A 48 -2.45 -2.88 16.17
N ILE A 49 -2.76 -3.35 14.95
CA ILE A 49 -3.78 -2.75 14.11
C ILE A 49 -5.09 -3.49 14.39
N SER A 50 -6.08 -2.79 14.92
CA SER A 50 -7.45 -3.28 15.11
C SER A 50 -8.09 -3.52 13.74
N SER A 51 -7.76 -4.64 13.10
CA SER A 51 -8.29 -5.01 11.79
C SER A 51 -9.72 -5.56 11.94
N SER A 52 -10.68 -4.87 11.32
CA SER A 52 -12.03 -5.39 11.08
C SER A 52 -11.99 -6.49 10.02
N GLY A 53 -11.51 -7.69 10.38
CA GLY A 53 -11.75 -8.95 9.66
C GLY A 53 -11.26 -9.10 8.20
N GLU A 54 -10.83 -8.05 7.50
CA GLU A 54 -10.39 -8.14 6.11
C GLU A 54 -8.95 -8.64 6.00
N LYS A 55 -8.74 -9.68 5.18
CA LYS A 55 -7.45 -10.33 4.89
C LYS A 55 -6.51 -9.49 3.99
N PHE A 56 -6.94 -8.31 3.59
CA PHE A 56 -6.25 -7.53 2.58
C PHE A 56 -5.00 -6.84 3.16
N GLY A 57 -3.87 -6.92 2.47
CA GLY A 57 -2.60 -6.33 2.91
C GLY A 57 -1.83 -7.13 3.97
N ARG A 58 -2.31 -8.29 4.41
CA ARG A 58 -1.68 -9.09 5.47
C ARG A 58 -0.86 -10.24 4.88
N THR A 59 0.45 -10.23 5.08
CA THR A 59 1.30 -11.42 4.86
C THR A 59 1.40 -12.22 6.16
N ASN A 60 1.98 -13.43 6.10
CA ASN A 60 2.13 -14.28 7.30
C ASN A 60 2.94 -13.61 8.42
N SER A 61 3.72 -12.57 8.10
CA SER A 61 4.63 -11.92 9.02
C SER A 61 4.56 -10.39 9.00
N ASP A 62 3.87 -9.71 8.09
CA ASP A 62 3.87 -8.24 8.03
C ASP A 62 2.55 -7.67 7.51
N ILE A 63 2.34 -6.38 7.70
CA ILE A 63 1.11 -5.69 7.29
C ILE A 63 1.45 -4.53 6.36
N VAL A 64 0.82 -4.53 5.18
CA VAL A 64 0.77 -3.40 4.25
C VAL A 64 -0.52 -2.64 4.52
N LEU A 65 -0.42 -1.38 4.94
CA LEU A 65 -1.54 -0.51 5.22
C LEU A 65 -1.55 0.66 4.22
N PHE A 66 -2.60 0.77 3.42
CA PHE A 66 -2.83 1.95 2.57
C PHE A 66 -3.58 3.01 3.37
N THR A 67 -3.13 4.27 3.32
CA THR A 67 -3.67 5.34 4.17
C THR A 67 -4.20 6.54 3.40
N ASP A 68 -3.59 6.88 2.27
CA ASP A 68 -3.97 8.06 1.49
C ASP A 68 -3.88 7.78 -0.01
N ILE A 69 -4.68 8.50 -0.79
CA ILE A 69 -4.66 8.50 -2.24
C ILE A 69 -4.76 9.94 -2.68
N ASN A 70 -3.69 10.46 -3.27
CA ASN A 70 -3.77 11.76 -3.91
C ASN A 70 -4.48 11.60 -5.25
N LEU A 71 -5.76 11.96 -5.29
CA LEU A 71 -6.54 12.02 -6.52
C LEU A 71 -5.98 13.14 -7.40
N ILE A 72 -5.21 12.77 -8.41
CA ILE A 72 -4.78 13.69 -9.45
C ILE A 72 -5.77 13.51 -10.60
N SER A 73 -6.76 14.40 -10.70
CA SER A 73 -7.55 14.50 -11.93
C SER A 73 -6.62 15.07 -13.01
N GLY A 74 -6.14 14.23 -13.90
CA GLY A 74 -5.74 14.71 -15.22
C GLY A 74 -6.96 15.36 -15.85
N MET A 75 -6.91 16.66 -16.12
CA MET A 75 -7.84 17.27 -17.07
C MET A 75 -7.67 16.55 -18.40
N GLU A 76 -8.79 16.24 -19.05
CA GLU A 76 -8.94 15.53 -20.33
C GLU A 76 -7.82 15.73 -21.36
#